data_AF-A0A1H8XJW0-F1
#
_entry.id   AF-A0A1H8XJW0-F1
#
_cell.length_a   1.000
_cell.length_b   1.000
_cell.length_c   1.000
_cell.angle_alpha   90.00
_cell.angle_beta   90.00
_cell.angle_gamma   90.00
#
_symmetry.space_group_name_H-M   'P 1'
#
loop_
_entity.id
_entity.type
_entity.pdbx_description
1 polymer ?
#
loop_
_entity_poly.entity_id
_entity_poly.type
_entity_poly.pdbx_seq_one_letter_code
_entity_poly.pdbx_strand_id
1 'polypeptide(L)'
;MVLERTTTSDDNKEQTFGLNGINFKINIDEFKDFLKHCSAFMDISKEGFDTMLGSISDAIIDNENQNTTIEEIRPQLKFLREINFYLKSIYDFDKSK
;
A
#
# COMPACT_ATOMS: atom_id res chain seq x y z
N MET A 1 -16.85 0.61 -15.84
CA MET A 1 -16.13 -0.17 -14.81
C MET A 1 -17.17 -0.68 -13.84
N VAL A 2 -17.53 -1.96 -13.92
CA VAL A 2 -18.56 -2.58 -13.07
C VAL A 2 -17.82 -3.41 -12.04
N LEU A 3 -17.90 -3.03 -10.76
CA LEU A 3 -17.43 -3.86 -9.65
C LEU A 3 -18.55 -4.83 -9.27
N GLU A 4 -18.41 -6.10 -9.61
CA GLU A 4 -19.30 -7.14 -9.11
C GLU A 4 -18.75 -7.69 -7.79
N ARG A 5 -19.49 -7.49 -6.69
CA ARG A 5 -19.19 -8.08 -5.38
C ARG A 5 -19.94 -9.40 -5.26
N THR A 6 -19.22 -10.52 -5.38
CA THR A 6 -19.72 -11.82 -4.95
C THR A 6 -19.35 -12.03 -3.48
N THR A 7 -20.35 -11.89 -2.59
CA THR A 7 -20.23 -12.24 -1.17
C THR A 7 -20.64 -13.69 -0.96
N THR A 8 -19.67 -14.55 -0.63
CA THR A 8 -19.93 -15.83 0.05
C THR A 8 -19.36 -15.78 1.46
N SER A 9 -20.16 -16.26 2.40
CA SER A 9 -19.92 -16.28 3.83
C SER A 9 -19.13 -17.54 4.22
N ASP A 10 -17.94 -17.38 4.81
CA ASP A 10 -17.33 -18.31 5.78
C ASP A 10 -16.05 -17.68 6.36
N ASP A 11 -15.71 -18.03 7.61
CA ASP A 11 -14.89 -17.32 8.60
C ASP A 11 -13.36 -17.17 8.35
N ASN A 12 -12.94 -17.00 7.11
CA ASN A 12 -11.65 -16.38 6.77
C ASN A 12 -11.80 -15.82 5.36
N LYS A 13 -12.30 -14.58 5.26
CA LYS A 13 -12.46 -13.90 3.96
C LYS A 13 -11.09 -13.59 3.38
N GLU A 14 -10.52 -14.57 2.69
CA GLU A 14 -9.50 -14.35 1.68
C GLU A 14 -10.10 -13.40 0.64
N GLN A 15 -9.81 -12.10 0.78
CA GLN A 15 -10.29 -11.09 -0.15
C GLN A 15 -9.51 -11.28 -1.45
N THR A 16 -10.10 -12.07 -2.34
CA THR A 16 -9.61 -12.23 -3.71
C THR A 16 -10.22 -11.16 -4.59
N PHE A 17 -9.39 -10.54 -5.43
CA PHE A 17 -9.84 -9.59 -6.45
C PHE A 17 -9.19 -9.91 -7.79
N GLY A 18 -9.97 -9.76 -8.86
CA GLY A 18 -9.51 -10.02 -10.23
C GLY A 18 -9.10 -8.72 -10.95
N LEU A 19 -7.93 -8.71 -11.59
CA LEU A 19 -7.47 -7.64 -12.48
C LEU A 19 -6.89 -8.25 -13.76
N ASN A 20 -7.42 -7.87 -14.92
CA ASN A 20 -6.99 -8.38 -16.24
C ASN A 20 -6.96 -9.93 -16.35
N GLY A 21 -7.91 -10.62 -15.71
CA GLY A 21 -7.98 -12.09 -15.70
C GLY A 21 -7.00 -12.76 -14.72
N ILE A 22 -6.23 -11.99 -13.96
CA ILE A 22 -5.36 -12.50 -12.89
C ILE A 22 -6.09 -12.33 -11.56
N ASN A 23 -6.19 -13.39 -10.78
CA ASN A 23 -6.77 -13.36 -9.44
C ASN A 23 -5.67 -13.12 -8.40
N PHE A 24 -5.80 -12.02 -7.68
CA PHE A 24 -4.93 -11.67 -6.56
C PHE A 24 -5.62 -12.04 -5.26
N LYS A 25 -4.86 -12.56 -4.31
CA LYS A 25 -5.33 -12.87 -2.96
C LYS A 25 -4.68 -11.91 -1.99
N ILE A 26 -5.48 -11.14 -1.28
CA ILE A 26 -4.98 -10.27 -0.22
C ILE A 26 -4.92 -11.11 1.06
N ASN A 27 -3.71 -11.31 1.58
CA ASN A 27 -3.53 -11.81 2.95
C ASN A 27 -3.62 -10.63 3.92
N ILE A 28 -4.80 -10.45 4.52
CA ILE A 28 -5.08 -9.34 5.44
C ILE A 28 -4.20 -9.42 6.69
N ASP A 29 -3.84 -10.62 7.14
CA ASP A 29 -3.06 -10.77 8.37
C ASP A 29 -1.59 -10.40 8.15
N GLU A 30 -1.01 -10.77 7.00
CA GLU A 30 0.31 -10.26 6.59
C GLU A 30 0.31 -8.73 6.45
N PHE A 31 -0.76 -8.16 5.90
CA PHE A 31 -0.89 -6.71 5.79
C PHE A 31 -0.97 -6.02 7.16
N LYS A 32 -1.72 -6.60 8.11
CA LYS A 32 -1.75 -6.10 9.51
C LYS A 32 -0.39 -6.20 10.19
N ASP A 33 0.32 -7.30 10.01
CA ASP A 33 1.62 -7.49 10.63
C ASP A 33 2.69 -6.58 10.02
N PHE A 34 2.62 -6.33 8.71
CA PHE A 34 3.39 -5.28 8.05
C PHE A 34 3.12 -3.91 8.70
N LEU A 35 1.84 -3.52 8.83
CA LEU A 35 1.48 -2.26 9.47
C LEU A 35 2.00 -2.19 10.91
N LYS A 36 1.82 -3.23 11.73
CA LYS A 36 2.37 -3.28 13.10
C LYS A 36 3.89 -3.09 13.12
N HIS A 37 4.63 -3.74 12.23
CA HIS A 37 6.07 -3.55 12.14
C HIS A 37 6.41 -2.10 11.76
N CYS A 38 5.64 -1.48 10.86
CA CYS A 38 5.79 -0.06 10.57
C CYS A 38 5.49 0.83 11.79
N SER A 39 4.49 0.52 12.64
CA SER A 39 4.21 1.32 13.87
C SER A 39 5.40 1.44 14.82
N ALA A 40 6.29 0.45 14.83
CA ALA A 40 7.46 0.47 15.69
C ALA A 40 8.48 1.55 15.30
N PHE A 41 8.43 2.01 14.04
CA PHE A 41 9.37 2.98 13.48
C PHE A 41 8.70 4.31 13.12
N MET A 42 7.40 4.31 12.80
CA MET A 42 6.63 5.50 12.43
C MET A 42 5.17 5.41 12.85
N ASP A 43 4.55 6.56 13.12
CA ASP A 43 3.14 6.64 13.46
C ASP A 43 2.25 6.15 12.28
N ILE A 44 1.28 5.28 12.55
CA ILE A 44 0.31 4.80 11.54
C ILE A 44 -0.89 5.76 11.54
N SER A 45 -0.61 7.03 11.28
CA SER A 45 -1.62 8.06 11.08
C SER A 45 -1.60 8.54 9.64
N LYS A 46 -2.67 9.24 9.23
CA LYS A 46 -2.79 9.84 7.88
C LYS A 46 -1.58 10.71 7.52
N GLU A 47 -0.99 11.38 8.50
CA GLU A 47 0.20 12.23 8.36
C GLU A 47 1.50 11.40 8.44
N GLY A 48 1.50 10.32 9.22
CA GLY A 48 2.61 9.38 9.30
C GLY A 48 2.88 8.63 7.99
N PHE A 49 1.85 8.33 7.19
CA PHE A 49 2.02 7.70 5.88
C PHE A 49 2.78 8.56 4.87
N ASP A 50 2.53 9.88 4.86
CA ASP A 50 3.28 10.81 4.01
C ASP A 50 4.76 10.83 4.39
N THR A 51 5.03 10.86 5.70
CA THR A 51 6.38 10.88 6.24
C THR A 51 7.13 9.58 5.92
N MET A 52 6.46 8.43 6.05
CA MET A 52 7.02 7.12 5.74
C MET A 52 7.37 6.97 4.26
N LEU A 53 6.41 7.27 3.39
CA LEU A 53 6.61 7.07 1.96
C LEU A 53 7.55 8.12 1.37
N GLY A 54 7.59 9.33 1.95
CA GLY A 54 8.62 10.34 1.69
C GLY A 54 10.01 9.83 2.04
N SER A 55 10.21 9.32 3.25
CA SER A 55 11.51 8.79 3.70
C SER A 55 12.00 7.61 2.84
N ILE A 56 11.10 6.73 2.39
CA ILE A 56 11.45 5.64 1.47
C ILE A 56 11.79 6.18 0.08
N SER A 57 11.07 7.19 -0.40
CA SER A 57 11.36 7.83 -1.70
C SER A 57 12.72 8.49 -1.69
N ASP A 58 13.05 9.23 -0.63
CA ASP A 58 14.34 9.89 -0.44
C ASP A 58 15.46 8.83 -0.35
N ALA A 59 15.25 7.76 0.42
CA ALA A 59 16.22 6.67 0.51
C ALA A 59 16.47 5.98 -0.85
N ILE A 60 15.45 5.83 -1.70
CA ILE A 60 15.64 5.31 -3.06
C ILE A 60 16.52 6.27 -3.86
N ILE A 61 16.17 7.56 -3.88
CA ILE A 61 16.91 8.59 -4.62
C ILE A 61 18.37 8.69 -4.15
N ASP A 62 18.59 8.63 -2.83
CA ASP A 62 19.90 8.81 -2.20
C ASP A 62 20.80 7.57 -2.30
N ASN A 63 20.22 6.36 -2.37
CA ASN A 63 20.96 5.11 -2.50
C ASN A 63 21.07 4.62 -3.95
N GLU A 64 20.59 5.38 -4.92
CA GLU A 64 20.83 5.05 -6.32
C GLU A 64 22.33 5.10 -6.65
N ASN A 65 22.78 4.07 -7.37
CA ASN A 65 24.13 4.08 -7.92
C ASN A 65 24.28 5.25 -8.90
N GLN A 66 25.49 5.78 -9.06
CA GLN A 66 25.79 6.89 -9.99
C GLN A 66 25.36 6.65 -11.46
N ASN A 67 25.01 5.42 -11.80
CA ASN A 67 24.57 5.01 -13.14
C ASN A 67 23.05 4.87 -13.27
N THR A 68 22.28 4.92 -12.19
CA THR A 68 20.82 4.82 -12.29
C THR A 68 20.22 6.16 -12.66
N THR A 69 19.37 6.13 -13.68
CA THR A 69 18.67 7.32 -14.16
C THR A 69 17.37 7.54 -13.40
N ILE A 70 16.90 8.80 -13.36
CA ILE A 70 15.59 9.14 -12.80
C ILE A 70 14.45 8.38 -13.49
N GLU A 71 14.62 8.00 -14.76
CA GLU A 71 13.61 7.23 -15.49
C GLU A 71 13.49 5.78 -14.98
N GLU A 72 14.58 5.20 -14.47
CA GLU A 72 14.62 3.84 -13.91
C GLU A 72 14.01 3.77 -12.50
N ILE A 73 14.02 4.86 -11.75
CA ILE A 73 13.42 4.95 -10.40
C ILE A 73 11.98 5.45 -10.39
N ARG A 74 11.56 6.11 -11.48
CA ARG A 74 10.23 6.70 -11.62
C ARG A 74 9.08 5.70 -11.38
N PRO A 75 9.13 4.43 -11.83
CA PRO A 75 8.10 3.45 -11.52
C PRO A 75 7.92 3.19 -10.02
N GLN A 76 9.01 3.12 -9.27
CA GLN A 76 9.06 2.85 -7.84
C GLN A 76 8.45 4.03 -7.08
N LEU A 77 8.82 5.25 -7.45
CA LEU A 77 8.24 6.48 -6.88
C LEU A 77 6.74 6.59 -7.15
N LYS A 78 6.29 6.23 -8.36
CA LYS A 78 4.84 6.18 -8.69
C LYS A 78 4.12 5.14 -7.85
N PHE A 79 4.72 3.96 -7.66
CA PHE A 79 4.15 2.91 -6.83
C PHE A 79 3.97 3.38 -5.38
N LEU A 80 4.98 4.00 -4.77
CA LEU A 80 4.89 4.54 -3.41
C LEU A 80 3.76 5.58 -3.28
N ARG A 81 3.55 6.41 -4.30
CA ARG A 81 2.44 7.36 -4.33
C ARG A 81 1.07 6.68 -4.36
N GLU A 82 0.89 5.62 -5.14
CA GLU A 82 -0.36 4.85 -5.18
C GLU A 82 -0.62 4.13 -3.84
N ILE A 83 0.43 3.59 -3.21
CA ILE A 83 0.34 3.02 -1.86
C ILE A 83 -0.10 4.08 -0.84
N ASN A 84 0.42 5.31 -0.93
CA ASN A 84 -0.01 6.41 -0.06
C ASN A 84 -1.52 6.67 -0.17
N PHE A 85 -2.02 6.78 -1.40
CA PHE A 85 -3.45 6.99 -1.64
C PHE A 85 -4.29 5.84 -1.11
N TYR A 86 -3.84 4.60 -1.32
CA TYR A 86 -4.53 3.43 -0.80
C TYR A 86 -4.60 3.44 0.74
N LEU A 87 -3.47 3.65 1.42
CA LEU A 87 -3.39 3.70 2.88
C LEU A 87 -4.27 4.81 3.48
N LYS A 88 -4.26 6.00 2.87
CA LYS A 88 -5.13 7.11 3.28
C LYS A 88 -6.61 6.78 3.09
N SER A 89 -6.97 6.11 1.99
CA SER A 89 -8.37 5.77 1.70
C SER A 89 -8.96 4.76 2.69
N ILE A 90 -8.17 3.78 3.14
CA ILE A 90 -8.62 2.79 4.13
C ILE A 90 -8.63 3.37 5.55
N TYR A 91 -7.73 4.31 5.86
CA TYR A 91 -7.70 5.00 7.15
C TYR A 91 -8.88 5.98 7.31
N ASP A 92 -9.23 6.72 6.24
CA ASP A 92 -10.38 7.63 6.25
C ASP A 92 -11.73 6.88 6.38
N PHE A 93 -11.79 5.60 5.99
CA PHE A 93 -12.99 4.77 6.12
C PHE A 93 -13.39 4.50 7.58
N ASP A 94 -12.43 4.51 8.52
CA ASP A 94 -12.67 4.17 9.93
C ASP A 94 -13.21 5.34 10.78
N LYS A 95 -13.23 6.57 10.25
CA LYS A 95 -13.79 7.76 10.94
C LYS A 95 -15.29 8.00 10.71
N SER A 96 -15.99 7.11 10.00
CA SER A 96 -17.43 7.25 9.75
C SER A 96 -18.32 6.45 10.73
N LYS A 97 -17.88 6.24 11.97
CA LYS A 97 -18.69 5.68 13.05
C LYS A 97 -18.84 6.65 14.21
#